data_AF-A0A964NXI2-F1
#
_entry.id   AF-A0A964NXI2-F1
#
_cell.length_a   1.000
_cell.length_b   1.000
_cell.length_c   1.000
_cell.angle_alpha   90.00
_cell.angle_beta   90.00
_cell.angle_gamma   90.00
#
_symmetry.space_group_name_H-M   'P 1'
#
loop_
_entity.id
_entity.type
_entity.pdbx_description
1 polymer ?
#
loop_
_entity_poly.entity_id
_entity_poly.type
_entity_poly.pdbx_seq_one_letter_code
_entity_poly.pdbx_strand_id
1 'polypeptide(L)'
;MSSVRVGGLGARPQIHQTMVKHFAARPAAEWAAKLKAERQFATVVNEIDDLYDDPQVIANDMIIQFEQPGIGMVKAVNAPFRMSEHLEDERVHRPAPGLGQHTQEVLQELGYSLEAISALKQSGIVA
;
A
#
# COMPACT_ATOMS: atom_id res chain seq x y z
N MET A 1 -26.96 -45.67 -4.57
CA MET A 1 -26.63 -44.24 -4.37
C MET A 1 -25.42 -44.17 -3.45
N SER A 2 -24.21 -44.13 -4.02
CA SER A 2 -22.96 -44.14 -3.24
C SER A 2 -22.67 -42.73 -2.75
N SER A 3 -22.72 -42.53 -1.44
CA SER A 3 -22.24 -41.32 -0.78
C SER A 3 -20.74 -41.21 -1.00
N VAL A 4 -20.32 -40.33 -1.93
CA VAL A 4 -18.93 -39.92 -2.03
C VAL A 4 -18.63 -39.11 -0.77
N ARG A 5 -17.96 -39.72 0.21
CA ARG A 5 -17.25 -38.95 1.24
C ARG A 5 -16.13 -38.19 0.52
N VAL A 6 -16.42 -36.96 0.11
CA VAL A 6 -15.37 -36.02 -0.30
C VAL A 6 -14.51 -35.84 0.94
N GLY A 7 -13.25 -36.30 0.85
CA GLY A 7 -12.35 -36.45 1.98
C GLY A 7 -12.26 -35.18 2.82
N GLY A 8 -12.30 -35.34 4.14
CA GLY A 8 -12.00 -34.25 5.08
C GLY A 8 -10.54 -33.81 4.97
N LEU A 9 -10.10 -32.97 5.92
CA LEU A 9 -8.75 -32.38 5.95
C LEU A 9 -7.59 -33.39 5.72
N GLY A 10 -7.77 -34.68 6.02
CA GLY A 10 -6.78 -35.73 5.77
C GLY A 10 -6.41 -35.99 4.30
N ALA A 11 -7.25 -35.60 3.33
CA ALA A 11 -6.96 -35.74 1.89
C ALA A 11 -6.28 -34.49 1.28
N ARG A 12 -6.10 -33.43 2.08
CA ARG A 12 -5.52 -32.16 1.62
C ARG A 12 -4.14 -32.30 0.96
N PRO A 13 -3.20 -33.13 1.46
CA PRO A 13 -1.90 -33.30 0.81
C PRO A 13 -2.02 -33.85 -0.63
N GLN A 14 -2.89 -34.84 -0.85
CA GLN A 14 -3.09 -35.45 -2.17
C GLN A 14 -3.80 -34.49 -3.13
N ILE A 15 -4.78 -33.72 -2.64
CA ILE A 15 -5.45 -32.67 -3.42
C ILE A 15 -4.43 -31.60 -3.83
N HIS A 16 -3.62 -31.11 -2.88
CA HIS A 16 -2.59 -30.12 -3.15
C HIS A 16 -1.59 -30.60 -4.20
N GLN A 17 -1.06 -31.82 -4.06
CA GLN A 17 -0.10 -32.38 -5.02
C GLN A 17 -0.70 -32.49 -6.42
N THR A 18 -1.98 -32.86 -6.51
CA THR A 18 -2.72 -32.93 -7.78
C THR A 18 -2.88 -31.53 -8.38
N MET A 19 -3.28 -30.54 -7.58
CA MET A 19 -3.44 -29.16 -8.03
C MET A 19 -2.11 -28.56 -8.52
N VAL A 20 -1.01 -28.74 -7.79
CA VAL A 20 0.32 -28.26 -8.20
C VAL A 20 0.72 -28.82 -9.56
N LYS A 21 0.56 -30.13 -9.77
CA LYS A 21 0.88 -30.79 -11.04
C LYS A 21 0.09 -30.19 -12.21
N HIS A 22 -1.20 -29.92 -12.01
CA HIS A 22 -2.04 -29.37 -13.08
C HIS A 22 -1.79 -27.87 -13.32
N PHE A 23 -1.66 -27.08 -12.26
CA PHE A 23 -1.43 -25.64 -12.40
C PHE A 23 -0.07 -25.31 -13.00
N ALA A 24 0.96 -26.14 -12.78
CA ALA A 24 2.26 -25.98 -13.43
C ALA A 24 2.23 -26.13 -14.96
N ALA A 25 1.17 -26.70 -15.54
CA ALA A 25 1.12 -26.98 -16.98
C ALA A 25 0.76 -25.76 -17.85
N ARG A 26 0.34 -24.64 -17.26
CA ARG A 26 -0.07 -23.42 -17.99
C ARG A 26 0.22 -22.16 -17.14
N PRO A 27 0.34 -20.97 -17.77
CA PRO A 27 0.47 -19.72 -17.04
C PRO A 27 -0.66 -19.47 -16.02
N ALA A 28 -0.33 -18.85 -14.89
CA ALA A 28 -1.31 -18.57 -13.82
C ALA A 28 -2.50 -17.74 -14.31
N ALA A 29 -2.27 -16.77 -15.21
CA ALA A 29 -3.31 -15.93 -15.79
C ALA A 29 -4.38 -16.73 -16.56
N GLU A 30 -3.99 -17.80 -17.26
CA GLU A 30 -4.95 -18.68 -17.95
C GLU A 30 -5.84 -19.42 -16.94
N TRP A 31 -5.25 -19.91 -15.85
CA TRP A 31 -6.01 -20.58 -14.80
C TRP A 31 -6.96 -19.63 -14.09
N ALA A 32 -6.51 -18.42 -13.76
CA ALA A 32 -7.35 -17.39 -13.14
C ALA A 32 -8.56 -17.06 -14.02
N ALA A 33 -8.36 -16.87 -15.33
CA ALA A 33 -9.44 -16.60 -16.27
C ALA A 33 -10.46 -17.77 -16.35
N LYS A 34 -9.98 -19.02 -16.42
CA LYS A 34 -10.83 -20.21 -16.44
C LYS A 34 -11.63 -20.39 -15.16
N LEU A 35 -10.97 -20.27 -14.01
CA LEU A 35 -11.60 -20.42 -12.70
C LEU A 35 -12.63 -19.31 -12.46
N LYS A 36 -12.36 -18.08 -12.88
CA LYS A 36 -13.33 -16.98 -12.87
C LYS A 36 -14.57 -17.28 -13.71
N ALA A 37 -14.42 -17.87 -14.90
CA ALA A 37 -15.54 -18.28 -15.74
C ALA A 37 -16.44 -19.32 -15.05
N GLU A 38 -15.85 -20.19 -14.22
CA GLU A 38 -16.53 -21.16 -13.36
C GLU A 38 -16.96 -20.58 -12.00
N ARG A 39 -16.94 -19.25 -11.85
CA ARG A 39 -17.32 -18.52 -10.63
C ARG A 39 -16.51 -18.93 -9.39
N GLN A 40 -15.29 -19.42 -9.58
CA GLN A 40 -14.35 -19.74 -8.51
C GLN A 40 -13.50 -18.50 -8.16
N PHE A 41 -13.18 -18.36 -6.87
CA PHE A 41 -12.27 -17.33 -6.40
C PHE A 41 -10.82 -17.79 -6.57
N ALA A 42 -10.18 -17.33 -7.64
CA ALA A 42 -8.76 -17.52 -7.87
C ALA A 42 -8.19 -16.28 -8.57
N THR A 43 -7.00 -15.86 -8.16
CA THR A 43 -6.27 -14.75 -8.75
C THR A 43 -4.81 -15.15 -8.96
N VAL A 44 -4.12 -14.39 -9.80
CA VAL A 44 -2.66 -14.44 -9.90
C VAL A 44 -2.07 -13.74 -8.67
N VAL A 45 -0.90 -14.22 -8.22
CA VAL A 45 -0.09 -13.51 -7.23
C VAL A 45 0.70 -12.44 -7.99
N ASN A 46 0.43 -11.17 -7.69
CA ASN A 46 1.07 -10.03 -8.33
C ASN A 46 2.44 -9.75 -7.70
N GLU A 47 3.38 -9.27 -8.51
CA GLU A 47 4.62 -8.63 -8.08
C GLU A 47 4.39 -7.15 -7.76
N ILE A 48 5.37 -6.48 -7.14
CA ILE A 48 5.25 -5.06 -6.77
C ILE A 48 5.06 -4.18 -8.02
N ASP A 49 5.76 -4.49 -9.11
CA ASP A 49 5.70 -3.70 -10.34
C ASP A 49 4.33 -3.79 -11.03
N ASP A 50 3.60 -4.91 -10.84
CA ASP A 50 2.25 -5.09 -11.40
C ASP A 50 1.25 -4.09 -10.82
N LEU A 51 1.52 -3.54 -9.62
CA LEU A 51 0.63 -2.59 -8.95
C LEU A 51 0.42 -1.31 -9.77
N TYR A 52 1.41 -0.86 -10.53
CA TYR A 52 1.31 0.40 -11.26
C TYR A 52 0.32 0.34 -12.42
N ASP A 53 0.12 -0.85 -12.99
CA ASP A 53 -0.77 -1.09 -14.13
C ASP A 53 -2.06 -1.82 -13.73
N ASP A 54 -2.22 -2.18 -12.45
CA ASP A 54 -3.40 -2.89 -11.97
C ASP A 54 -4.67 -2.00 -12.08
N PRO A 55 -5.72 -2.47 -12.78
CA PRO A 55 -6.93 -1.67 -12.99
C PRO A 55 -7.63 -1.25 -11.71
N GLN A 56 -7.56 -2.05 -10.64
CA GLN A 56 -8.13 -1.67 -9.34
C GLN A 56 -7.29 -0.63 -8.63
N VAL A 57 -5.95 -0.73 -8.71
CA VAL A 57 -5.05 0.28 -8.13
C VAL A 57 -5.30 1.65 -8.77
N ILE A 58 -5.39 1.69 -10.10
CA ILE A 58 -5.67 2.92 -10.86
C ILE A 58 -7.08 3.44 -10.55
N ALA A 59 -8.11 2.59 -10.63
CA ALA A 59 -9.49 3.01 -10.40
C ALA A 59 -9.74 3.55 -8.98
N ASN A 60 -8.92 3.13 -8.01
CA ASN A 60 -9.03 3.55 -6.62
C ASN A 60 -7.99 4.60 -6.21
N ASP A 61 -7.22 5.18 -7.13
CA ASP A 61 -6.15 6.16 -6.86
C ASP A 61 -5.23 5.72 -5.71
N MET A 62 -4.89 4.42 -5.64
CA MET A 62 -4.19 3.86 -4.47
C MET A 62 -2.70 4.24 -4.43
N ILE A 63 -2.13 4.69 -5.56
CA ILE A 63 -0.76 5.21 -5.65
C ILE A 63 -0.85 6.64 -6.15
N ILE A 64 -0.31 7.56 -5.36
CA ILE A 64 -0.24 8.99 -5.70
C ILE A 64 1.19 9.39 -6.01
N GLN A 65 1.33 10.49 -6.75
CA GLN A 65 2.61 11.07 -7.10
C GLN A 65 2.64 12.55 -6.69
N PHE A 66 3.70 12.97 -6.00
CA PHE A 66 3.85 14.36 -5.54
C PHE A 66 5.32 14.77 -5.50
N GLU A 67 5.57 16.08 -5.47
CA GLU A 67 6.92 16.63 -5.35
C GLU A 67 7.36 16.68 -3.88
N GLN A 68 8.49 16.05 -3.57
CA GLN A 68 9.12 16.09 -2.26
C GLN A 68 10.34 17.04 -2.30
N PRO A 69 10.36 18.11 -1.49
CA PRO A 69 11.49 19.04 -1.43
C PRO A 69 12.82 18.31 -1.18
N GLY A 70 13.82 18.62 -2.00
CA GLY A 70 15.16 18.01 -1.95
C GLY A 70 15.29 16.62 -2.59
N ILE A 71 14.19 15.98 -2.99
CA ILE A 71 14.19 14.63 -3.60
C ILE A 71 13.60 14.66 -5.02
N GLY A 72 12.59 15.49 -5.27
CA GLY A 72 11.86 15.58 -6.54
C GLY A 72 10.57 14.77 -6.53
N MET A 73 10.10 14.33 -7.69
CA MET A 73 8.84 13.57 -7.81
C MET A 73 8.97 12.18 -7.20
N VAL A 74 8.10 11.84 -6.25
CA VAL A 74 8.03 10.54 -5.59
C VAL A 74 6.64 9.92 -5.71
N LYS A 75 6.57 8.59 -5.59
CA LYS A 75 5.30 7.83 -5.51
C LYS A 75 5.09 7.33 -4.09
N ALA A 76 3.85 7.36 -3.60
CA ALA A 76 3.47 6.82 -2.31
C ALA A 76 2.11 6.12 -2.36
N VAL A 77 1.86 5.23 -1.40
CA VAL A 77 0.54 4.63 -1.19
C VAL A 77 -0.40 5.68 -0.59
N ASN A 78 -1.60 5.77 -1.13
CA ASN A 78 -2.65 6.68 -0.68
C ASN A 78 -3.42 6.09 0.52
N ALA A 79 -4.36 6.85 1.09
CA ALA A 79 -5.24 6.32 2.12
C ALA A 79 -5.98 5.06 1.62
N PRO A 80 -6.06 3.99 2.43
CA PRO A 80 -6.66 2.71 2.00
C PRO A 80 -8.19 2.71 2.06
N PHE A 81 -8.82 3.84 2.38
CA PHE A 81 -10.26 4.01 2.50
C PHE A 81 -10.71 5.31 1.83
N ARG A 82 -12.03 5.39 1.58
CA ARG A 82 -12.70 6.59 1.04
C ARG A 82 -13.89 6.99 1.89
N MET A 83 -13.97 8.26 2.22
CA MET A 83 -14.99 8.88 3.06
C MET A 83 -15.72 9.92 2.22
N SER A 84 -16.96 9.62 1.84
CA SER A 84 -17.75 10.45 0.91
C SER A 84 -17.88 11.90 1.35
N GLU A 85 -17.84 12.18 2.66
CA GLU A 85 -17.95 13.53 3.23
C GLU A 85 -16.58 14.22 3.45
N HIS A 86 -15.47 13.50 3.29
CA HIS A 86 -14.11 13.96 3.61
C HIS A 86 -13.07 13.60 2.52
N LEU A 87 -13.49 13.51 1.26
CA LEU A 87 -12.63 13.07 0.15
C LEU A 87 -11.34 13.90 -0.03
N GLU A 88 -11.33 15.15 0.43
CA GLU A 88 -10.14 15.99 0.41
C GLU A 88 -9.15 15.56 1.50
N ASP A 89 -9.63 15.30 2.73
CA ASP A 89 -8.83 15.01 3.92
C ASP A 89 -8.01 13.70 3.85
N GLU A 90 -8.33 12.84 2.88
CA GLU A 90 -7.74 11.51 2.73
C GLU A 90 -6.44 11.49 1.91
N ARG A 91 -6.08 12.61 1.27
CA ARG A 91 -4.90 12.69 0.40
C ARG A 91 -3.66 13.11 1.18
N VAL A 92 -2.48 12.79 0.65
CA VAL A 92 -1.24 13.44 1.14
C VAL A 92 -1.33 14.93 0.81
N HIS A 93 -1.63 15.73 1.84
CA HIS A 93 -1.85 17.18 1.72
C HIS A 93 -0.57 17.99 1.56
N ARG A 94 0.54 17.45 2.06
CA ARG A 94 1.83 18.13 2.06
C ARG A 94 2.98 17.14 2.02
N PRO A 95 4.11 17.51 1.41
CA PRO A 95 5.31 16.70 1.46
C PRO A 95 5.80 16.51 2.90
N ALA A 96 6.63 15.50 3.11
CA ALA A 96 7.27 15.27 4.39
C ALA A 96 8.19 16.46 4.74
N PRO A 97 8.23 16.90 6.01
CA PRO A 97 9.10 17.99 6.40
C PRO A 97 10.58 17.60 6.31
N GLY A 98 11.41 18.58 5.98
CA GLY A 98 12.85 18.49 6.21
C GLY A 98 13.17 18.42 7.71
N LEU A 99 14.38 17.96 8.03
CA LEU A 99 14.89 17.97 9.40
C LEU A 99 14.87 19.39 9.98
N GLY A 100 14.16 19.58 11.09
CA GLY A 100 14.07 20.88 11.77
C GLY A 100 13.26 21.95 11.05
N GLN A 101 12.57 21.62 9.94
CA GLN A 101 11.85 22.60 9.12
C GLN A 101 10.86 23.45 9.94
N HIS A 102 10.17 22.83 10.90
CA HIS A 102 9.16 23.49 11.74
C HIS A 102 9.68 23.81 13.16
N THR A 103 10.99 23.66 13.46
CA THR A 103 11.54 23.90 14.81
C THR A 103 11.19 25.29 15.33
N GLN A 104 11.44 26.31 14.51
CA GLN A 104 11.23 27.70 14.92
C GLN A 104 9.73 28.01 15.10
N GLU A 105 8.89 27.58 14.16
CA GLU A 105 7.44 27.77 14.19
C GLU A 105 6.85 27.24 15.50
N VAL A 106 7.14 25.98 15.83
CA VAL A 106 6.64 25.33 17.06
C VAL A 106 7.18 26.02 18.33
N LEU A 107 8.45 26.43 18.36
CA LEU A 107 9.01 27.14 19.52
C LEU A 107 8.39 28.53 19.72
N GLN A 108 8.07 29.23 18.63
CA GLN A 108 7.36 30.50 18.71
C GLN A 108 5.93 30.32 19.21
N GLU A 109 5.21 29.28 18.77
CA GLU A 109 3.88 28.92 19.29
C GLU A 109 3.89 28.62 20.80
N LEU A 110 5.00 28.07 21.29
CA LEU A 110 5.23 27.81 22.71
C LEU A 110 5.66 29.06 23.52
N GLY A 111 5.81 30.22 22.86
CA GLY A 111 6.11 31.50 23.51
C GLY A 111 7.61 31.81 23.67
N TYR A 112 8.50 31.08 23.01
CA TYR A 112 9.93 31.43 23.02
C TYR A 112 10.21 32.66 22.15
N SER A 113 11.10 33.53 22.62
CA SER A 113 11.59 34.66 21.81
C SER A 113 12.58 34.17 20.75
N LEU A 114 12.79 34.99 19.70
CA LEU A 114 13.76 34.68 18.64
C LEU A 114 15.19 34.55 19.19
N GLU A 115 15.54 35.32 20.21
CA GLU A 115 16.84 35.27 20.89
C GLU A 115 17.04 33.94 21.62
N ALA A 116 16.01 33.48 22.34
CA ALA A 116 16.04 32.19 23.03
C ALA A 116 16.16 31.03 22.03
N ILE A 117 15.40 31.06 20.93
CA ILE A 117 15.46 30.04 19.87
C ILE A 117 16.87 30.01 19.24
N SER A 118 17.46 31.17 18.97
CA SER A 118 18.83 31.26 18.43
C SER A 118 19.86 30.65 19.39
N ALA A 119 19.73 30.88 20.70
CA ALA A 119 20.60 30.27 21.70
C ALA A 119 20.46 28.73 21.75
N LEU A 120 19.23 28.21 21.63
CA LEU A 120 18.98 26.77 21.55
C LEU A 120 19.60 26.13 20.29
N LYS A 121 19.54 26.82 19.15
CA LYS A 121 20.21 26.38 17.91
C LYS A 121 21.73 26.38 18.04
N GLN A 122 22.31 27.45 18.59
CA GLN A 122 23.77 27.57 18.78
C GLN A 122 24.32 26.55 19.77
N SER A 123 23.54 26.15 20.76
CA SER A 123 23.90 25.10 21.73
C SER A 123 23.64 23.68 21.21
N GLY A 124 23.11 23.52 19.99
CA GLY A 124 22.83 22.22 19.38
C GLY A 124 21.67 21.46 20.03
N ILE A 125 20.82 22.13 20.82
CA ILE A 125 19.65 21.52 21.46
C ILE A 125 18.54 21.27 20.43
N VAL A 126 18.42 22.15 19.44
CA VAL A 126 17.45 22.03 18.35
C VAL A 126 18.14 22.27 17.01
N ALA A 127 17.59 21.67 15.94
CA ALA A 127 18.03 21.84 14.56
C ALA A 127 17.54 23.16 13.94
#